data_AF-A0A829FDG1-F1
#
_entry.id   AF-A0A829FDG1-F1
#
_cell.length_a   1.000
_cell.length_b   1.000
_cell.length_c   1.000
_cell.angle_alpha   90.00
_cell.angle_beta   90.00
_cell.angle_gamma   90.00
#
_symmetry.space_group_name_H-M   'P 1'
#
loop_
_entity.id
_entity.type
_entity.pdbx_description
1 polymer ?
#
loop_
_entity_poly.entity_id
_entity_poly.type
_entity_poly.pdbx_seq_one_letter_code
_entity_poly.pdbx_strand_id
1 'polypeptide(L)'
;MTKQDQAKLEKILEQTDQAVIAQNKKAFFDLDTDFHRTCYEIAGKREIWDWLESYSTHLNRFRWLRLTISELDWGRVLDEHQTMLQSMIDHNFDEVGFLCTMHLHMIIEEQEYVIHNYPDYFEDIQDRPIK
;
A
#
# COMPACT_ATOMS: atom_id res chain seq x y z
N MET A 1 11.07 -10.25 13.72
CA MET A 1 11.71 -9.03 13.21
C MET A 1 12.95 -8.75 14.04
N THR A 2 14.10 -8.52 13.41
CA THR A 2 15.33 -8.11 14.13
C THR A 2 15.37 -6.58 14.30
N LYS A 3 16.29 -6.06 15.13
CA LYS A 3 16.52 -4.60 15.24
C LYS A 3 16.91 -3.97 13.90
N GLN A 4 17.66 -4.70 13.07
CA GLN A 4 18.03 -4.22 11.75
C GLN A 4 16.82 -4.12 10.82
N ASP A 5 15.90 -5.08 10.91
CA ASP A 5 14.67 -5.08 10.13
C ASP A 5 13.74 -3.93 10.52
N GLN A 6 13.58 -3.71 11.84
CA GLN A 6 12.83 -2.57 12.37
C GLN A 6 13.40 -1.24 11.83
N ALA A 7 14.72 -1.03 11.96
CA ALA A 7 15.34 0.21 11.49
C ALA A 7 15.20 0.43 9.98
N LYS A 8 15.10 -0.64 9.18
CA LYS A 8 14.81 -0.51 7.73
C LYS A 8 13.39 0.00 7.49
N LEU A 9 12.39 -0.58 8.17
CA LEU A 9 10.99 -0.15 8.04
C LEU A 9 10.80 1.29 8.55
N GLU A 10 11.38 1.63 9.70
CA GLU A 10 11.35 3.00 10.24
C GLU A 10 11.93 4.01 9.24
N LYS A 11 13.07 3.69 8.63
CA LYS A 11 13.69 4.55 7.60
C LYS A 11 12.79 4.72 6.37
N ILE A 12 12.12 3.65 5.93
CA ILE A 12 11.18 3.74 4.80
C ILE A 12 10.05 4.69 5.17
N LEU A 13 9.46 4.57 6.36
CA LEU A 13 8.35 5.43 6.79
C LEU A 13 8.78 6.89 7.00
N GLU A 14 9.98 7.14 7.50
CA GLU A 14 10.55 8.49 7.56
C GLU A 14 10.68 9.09 6.16
N GLN A 15 11.18 8.33 5.19
CA GLN A 15 11.26 8.78 3.80
C GLN A 15 9.88 8.99 3.16
N THR A 16 8.90 8.16 3.53
CA THR A 16 7.51 8.29 3.06
C THR A 16 6.89 9.59 3.58
N ASP A 17 7.10 9.93 4.85
CA ASP A 17 6.69 11.21 5.44
C ASP A 17 7.28 12.40 4.67
N GLN A 18 8.59 12.35 4.36
CA GLN A 18 9.22 13.38 3.55
C GLN A 18 8.63 13.46 2.12
N ALA A 19 8.24 12.32 1.54
CA ALA A 19 7.58 12.29 0.25
C ALA A 19 6.16 12.89 0.31
N VAL A 20 5.41 12.71 1.41
CA VAL A 20 4.12 13.36 1.65
C VAL A 20 4.30 14.88 1.74
N ILE A 21 5.24 15.36 2.56
CA ILE A 21 5.51 16.80 2.73
C ILE A 21 5.91 17.44 1.39
N ALA A 22 6.78 16.77 0.63
CA ALA A 22 7.26 17.25 -0.67
C ALA A 22 6.24 17.04 -1.81
N GLN A 23 5.10 16.39 -1.55
CA GLN A 23 4.14 15.95 -2.57
C GLN A 23 4.81 15.17 -3.71
N ASN A 24 5.84 14.38 -3.37
CA ASN A 24 6.60 13.60 -4.33
C ASN A 24 5.95 12.24 -4.55
N LYS A 25 4.99 12.23 -5.48
CA LYS A 25 4.19 11.03 -5.81
C LYS A 25 5.02 9.80 -6.15
N LYS A 26 6.07 9.97 -6.96
CA LYS A 26 6.91 8.84 -7.39
C LYS A 26 7.65 8.24 -6.20
N ALA A 27 8.23 9.08 -5.36
CA ALA A 27 8.91 8.62 -4.15
C ALA A 27 7.93 7.91 -3.21
N PHE A 28 6.74 8.47 -2.99
CA PHE A 28 5.71 7.84 -2.16
C PHE A 28 5.36 6.44 -2.68
N PHE A 29 5.05 6.31 -3.98
CA PHE A 29 4.68 5.04 -4.59
C PHE A 29 5.78 3.97 -4.49
N ASP A 30 7.04 4.38 -4.69
CA ASP A 30 8.19 3.47 -4.57
C ASP A 30 8.38 3.03 -3.12
N LEU A 31 8.30 3.95 -2.16
CA LEU A 31 8.49 3.69 -0.74
C LEU A 31 7.35 2.84 -0.15
N ASP A 32 6.11 3.07 -0.59
CA ASP A 32 4.96 2.23 -0.29
C ASP A 32 5.20 0.78 -0.77
N THR A 33 5.72 0.62 -2.00
CA THR A 33 6.08 -0.70 -2.54
C THR A 33 7.25 -1.34 -1.77
N ASP A 34 8.25 -0.56 -1.40
CA ASP A 34 9.41 -1.01 -0.62
C ASP A 34 9.03 -1.42 0.80
N PHE A 35 8.08 -0.73 1.44
CA PHE A 35 7.53 -1.09 2.75
C PHE A 35 6.93 -2.50 2.69
N HIS A 36 6.01 -2.73 1.74
CA HIS A 36 5.37 -4.02 1.54
C HIS A 36 6.40 -5.13 1.26
N ARG A 37 7.32 -4.91 0.30
CA ARG A 37 8.40 -5.88 -0.01
C ARG A 37 9.19 -6.24 1.25
N THR A 38 9.59 -5.23 2.02
CA THR A 38 10.39 -5.42 3.24
C THR A 38 9.63 -6.25 4.28
N CYS A 39 8.32 -6.03 4.45
CA CYS A 39 7.48 -6.85 5.32
C CYS A 39 7.45 -8.33 4.90
N TYR A 40 7.32 -8.62 3.60
CA TYR A 40 7.38 -10.00 3.08
C TYR A 40 8.76 -10.63 3.27
N GLU A 41 9.84 -9.88 3.05
CA GLU A 41 11.20 -10.38 3.29
C GLU A 41 11.44 -10.72 4.77
N ILE A 42 11.00 -9.87 5.70
CA ILE A 42 11.09 -10.10 7.14
C ILE A 42 10.30 -11.34 7.56
N ALA A 43 9.16 -11.60 6.92
CA ALA A 43 8.36 -12.80 7.13
C ALA A 43 8.95 -14.07 6.48
N GLY A 44 10.08 -13.96 5.76
CA GLY A 44 10.69 -15.07 5.02
C GLY A 44 9.87 -15.50 3.79
N LYS A 45 9.10 -14.57 3.21
CA LYS A 45 8.14 -14.80 2.12
C LYS A 45 8.48 -14.03 0.84
N ARG A 46 9.77 -13.82 0.56
CA ARG A 46 10.24 -13.12 -0.64
C ARG A 46 9.69 -13.71 -1.95
N GLU A 47 9.66 -15.03 -2.09
CA GLU A 47 9.12 -15.67 -3.29
C GLU A 47 7.64 -15.35 -3.53
N ILE A 48 6.87 -15.16 -2.44
CA ILE A 48 5.46 -14.74 -2.53
C ILE A 48 5.38 -13.29 -2.99
N TRP A 49 6.26 -12.41 -2.49
CA TRP A 49 6.34 -11.03 -2.98
C TRP A 49 6.65 -10.98 -4.48
N ASP A 50 7.69 -11.68 -4.92
CA ASP A 50 8.11 -11.69 -6.32
C ASP A 50 6.98 -12.17 -7.25
N TRP A 51 6.23 -13.20 -6.80
CA TRP A 51 5.04 -13.65 -7.50
C TRP A 51 3.95 -12.57 -7.52
N LEU A 52 3.56 -12.02 -6.37
CA LEU A 52 2.52 -10.98 -6.27
C LEU A 52 2.85 -9.76 -7.13
N GLU A 53 4.09 -9.25 -7.06
CA GLU A 53 4.56 -8.10 -7.83
C GLU A 53 4.37 -8.32 -9.34
N SER A 54 4.70 -9.52 -9.85
CA SER A 54 4.57 -9.85 -11.28
C SER A 54 3.13 -9.83 -11.81
N TYR A 55 2.12 -10.01 -10.95
CA TYR A 55 0.70 -9.96 -11.31
C TYR A 55 -0.01 -8.67 -10.86
N SER A 56 0.68 -7.77 -10.18
CA SER A 56 0.08 -6.57 -9.56
C SER A 56 -0.04 -5.37 -10.50
N THR A 57 0.12 -5.52 -11.82
CA THR A 57 0.11 -4.39 -12.77
C THR A 57 -1.17 -3.54 -12.65
N HIS A 58 -2.35 -4.16 -12.56
CA HIS A 58 -3.61 -3.42 -12.42
C HIS A 58 -3.74 -2.73 -11.07
N LEU A 59 -3.32 -3.38 -9.99
CA LEU A 59 -3.31 -2.80 -8.65
C LEU A 59 -2.33 -1.62 -8.55
N ASN A 60 -1.16 -1.73 -9.19
CA ASN A 60 -0.16 -0.66 -9.23
C ASN A 60 -0.67 0.55 -10.02
N ARG A 61 -1.40 0.32 -11.13
CA ARG A 61 -2.08 1.40 -11.85
C ARG A 61 -3.12 2.08 -10.96
N PHE A 62 -3.92 1.32 -10.23
CA PHE A 62 -4.89 1.85 -9.27
C PHE A 62 -4.21 2.71 -8.20
N ARG A 63 -3.21 2.17 -7.49
CA ARG A 63 -2.43 2.88 -6.46
C ARG A 63 -1.83 4.17 -7.00
N TRP A 64 -1.32 4.16 -8.24
CA TRP A 64 -0.77 5.35 -8.88
C TRP A 64 -1.80 6.44 -9.18
N LEU A 65 -3.00 6.05 -9.64
CA LEU A 65 -4.12 6.96 -9.91
C LEU A 65 -4.76 7.48 -8.62
N ARG A 66 -4.83 6.65 -7.57
CA ARG A 66 -5.28 7.05 -6.24
C ARG A 66 -4.46 8.23 -5.70
N LEU A 67 -3.15 8.20 -5.89
CA LEU A 67 -2.26 9.28 -5.44
C LEU A 67 -2.41 10.60 -6.22
N THR A 68 -3.16 10.64 -7.32
CA THR A 68 -3.42 11.89 -8.06
C THR A 68 -4.74 12.56 -7.69
N ILE A 69 -5.50 11.98 -6.76
CA ILE A 69 -6.81 12.47 -6.32
C ILE A 69 -6.64 13.19 -4.99
N SER A 70 -6.97 14.48 -4.94
CA SER A 70 -6.77 15.34 -3.77
C SER A 70 -7.58 14.93 -2.54
N GLU A 71 -8.73 14.31 -2.76
CA GLU A 71 -9.66 13.82 -1.74
C GLU A 71 -9.14 12.57 -1.03
N LEU A 72 -8.18 11.86 -1.65
CA LEU A 72 -7.60 10.63 -1.14
C LEU A 72 -6.24 10.93 -0.50
N ASP A 73 -6.27 11.21 0.79
CA ASP A 73 -5.09 11.62 1.56
C ASP A 73 -3.99 10.54 1.56
N TRP A 74 -2.74 10.94 1.31
CA TRP A 74 -1.57 10.07 1.41
C TRP A 74 -1.19 9.84 2.88
N GLY A 75 -1.51 10.79 3.76
CA GLY A 75 -1.28 10.72 5.20
C GLY A 75 -1.97 9.50 5.83
N ARG A 76 -3.23 9.23 5.45
CA ARG A 76 -3.95 8.00 5.87
C ARG A 76 -3.12 6.73 5.66
N VAL A 77 -2.50 6.55 4.49
CA VAL A 77 -1.71 5.36 4.16
C VAL A 77 -0.44 5.29 5.02
N LEU A 78 0.22 6.44 5.24
CA LEU A 78 1.38 6.53 6.13
C LEU A 78 1.03 6.17 7.58
N ASP A 79 -0.09 6.68 8.09
CA ASP A 79 -0.57 6.42 9.46
C ASP A 79 -0.92 4.93 9.66
N GLU A 80 -1.57 4.32 8.68
CA GLU A 80 -1.88 2.88 8.67
C GLU A 80 -0.57 2.05 8.73
N HIS A 81 0.44 2.40 7.94
CA HIS A 81 1.74 1.72 7.96
C HIS A 81 2.52 1.90 9.26
N GLN A 82 2.51 3.11 9.83
CA GLN A 82 3.12 3.38 11.14
C GLN A 82 2.46 2.53 12.24
N THR A 83 1.13 2.44 12.22
CA THR A 83 0.37 1.62 13.16
C THR A 83 0.68 0.14 12.99
N MET A 84 0.77 -0.35 11.74
CA MET A 84 1.19 -1.73 11.47
C MET A 84 2.59 -2.03 11.99
N LEU A 85 3.55 -1.14 11.73
CA LEU A 85 4.92 -1.31 12.21
C LEU A 85 4.96 -1.38 13.74
N GLN A 86 4.20 -0.52 14.43
CA GLN A 86 4.13 -0.54 15.88
C GLN A 86 3.57 -1.89 16.40
N SER A 87 2.48 -2.39 15.82
CA SER A 87 1.94 -3.71 16.17
C SER A 87 2.90 -4.86 15.88
N MET A 88 3.72 -4.76 14.82
CA MET A 88 4.78 -5.72 14.51
C MET A 88 5.91 -5.70 15.56
N ILE A 89 6.29 -4.51 16.05
CA ILE A 89 7.29 -4.33 17.12
C ILE A 89 6.78 -4.92 18.43
N ASP A 90 5.51 -4.67 18.75
CA ASP A 90 4.86 -5.14 19.99
C ASP A 90 4.49 -6.63 19.94
N HIS A 91 4.78 -7.32 18.83
CA HIS A 91 4.47 -8.73 18.59
C HIS A 91 2.96 -9.05 18.71
N ASN A 92 2.09 -8.07 18.45
CA ASN A 92 0.64 -8.26 18.49
C ASN A 92 0.15 -8.73 17.11
N PHE A 93 0.33 -10.02 16.82
CA PHE A 93 0.05 -10.58 15.49
C PHE A 93 -1.43 -10.58 15.10
N ASP A 94 -2.35 -10.66 16.06
CA ASP A 94 -3.79 -10.55 15.79
C ASP A 94 -4.13 -9.15 15.27
N GLU A 95 -3.56 -8.12 15.91
CA GLU A 95 -3.71 -6.73 15.48
C GLU A 95 -3.07 -6.48 14.12
N VAL A 96 -1.89 -7.05 13.84
CA VAL A 96 -1.27 -6.97 12.51
C VAL A 96 -2.20 -7.54 11.43
N GLY A 97 -2.82 -8.71 11.68
CA GLY A 97 -3.78 -9.31 10.75
C GLY A 97 -5.02 -8.45 10.51
N PHE A 98 -5.55 -7.84 11.58
CA PHE A 98 -6.67 -6.91 11.50
C PHE A 98 -6.31 -5.66 10.69
N LEU A 99 -5.17 -5.02 10.99
CA LEU A 99 -4.71 -3.81 10.31
C LEU A 99 -4.43 -4.07 8.82
N CYS A 100 -3.81 -5.20 8.47
CA CYS A 100 -3.64 -5.58 7.06
C CYS A 100 -4.98 -5.71 6.33
N THR A 101 -6.00 -6.26 7.00
CA THR A 101 -7.35 -6.38 6.41
C THR A 101 -7.97 -5.02 6.18
N MET A 102 -7.85 -4.09 7.13
CA MET A 102 -8.37 -2.72 7.00
C MET A 102 -7.66 -1.94 5.89
N HIS A 103 -6.34 -2.05 5.81
CA HIS A 103 -5.55 -1.41 4.75
C HIS A 103 -5.93 -1.91 3.35
N LEU A 104 -6.19 -3.21 3.19
CA LEU A 104 -6.70 -3.74 1.93
C LEU A 104 -8.15 -3.29 1.65
N HIS A 105 -8.97 -3.14 2.69
CA HIS A 105 -10.35 -2.68 2.54
C HIS A 105 -10.44 -1.22 2.09
N MET A 106 -9.49 -0.36 2.50
CA MET A 106 -9.38 1.03 2.03
C MET A 106 -9.38 1.12 0.50
N ILE A 107 -8.73 0.19 -0.20
CA ILE A 107 -8.72 0.14 -1.66
C ILE A 107 -10.13 -0.03 -2.24
N ILE A 108 -10.96 -0.86 -1.58
CA ILE A 108 -12.35 -1.13 -1.98
C ILE A 108 -13.23 0.10 -1.67
N GLU A 109 -13.02 0.74 -0.51
CA GLU A 109 -13.73 1.97 -0.12
C GLU A 109 -13.45 3.12 -1.09
N GLU A 110 -12.18 3.28 -1.49
CA GLU A 110 -11.74 4.40 -2.32
C GLU A 110 -11.94 4.15 -3.83
N GLN A 111 -12.31 2.93 -4.24
CA GLN A 111 -12.34 2.55 -5.66
C GLN A 111 -13.30 3.42 -6.49
N GLU A 112 -14.46 3.79 -5.94
CA GLU A 112 -15.46 4.58 -6.66
C GLU A 112 -14.93 5.99 -6.96
N TYR A 113 -14.13 6.57 -6.05
CA TYR A 113 -13.47 7.85 -6.29
C TYR A 113 -12.46 7.74 -7.42
N VAL A 114 -11.68 6.66 -7.47
CA VAL A 114 -10.69 6.46 -8.54
C VAL A 114 -11.35 6.24 -9.90
N ILE A 115 -12.43 5.44 -9.95
CA ILE A 115 -13.21 5.21 -11.17
C ILE A 115 -13.85 6.53 -11.64
N HIS A 116 -14.43 7.30 -10.72
CA HIS A 116 -15.07 8.57 -11.05
C HIS A 116 -14.07 9.62 -11.61
N ASN A 117 -12.86 9.68 -11.06
CA ASN A 117 -11.82 10.62 -11.52
C ASN A 117 -11.13 10.16 -12.82
N TYR A 118 -11.13 8.86 -13.12
CA TYR A 118 -10.43 8.28 -14.26
C TYR A 118 -11.27 7.27 -15.06
N PRO A 119 -12.49 7.63 -15.50
CA PRO A 119 -13.44 6.67 -16.09
C PRO A 119 -12.88 5.96 -17.32
N ASP A 120 -12.10 6.66 -18.17
CA ASP A 120 -11.49 6.10 -19.39
C ASP A 120 -10.45 4.99 -19.13
N TYR A 121 -10.00 4.83 -17.88
CA TYR A 121 -9.02 3.79 -17.49
C TYR A 121 -9.67 2.51 -16.97
N PHE A 122 -10.99 2.49 -16.81
CA PHE A 122 -11.76 1.36 -16.28
C PHE A 122 -12.83 0.90 -17.29
N GLU A 123 -13.07 -0.40 -17.34
CA GLU A 123 -14.19 -0.97 -18.08
C GLU A 123 -15.40 -1.07 -17.15
N ASP A 124 -16.59 -0.78 -17.67
CA ASP A 124 -17.83 -0.98 -16.91
C ASP A 124 -17.98 -2.46 -16.53
N ILE A 125 -18.18 -2.72 -15.23
CA ILE A 125 -18.37 -4.08 -14.70
C ILE A 125 -19.62 -4.74 -15.30
N GLN A 126 -20.57 -3.95 -15.80
CA GLN A 126 -21.82 -4.45 -16.41
C GLN A 126 -21.63 -5.11 -17.78
N ASP A 127 -20.53 -4.83 -18.50
CA ASP A 127 -20.32 -5.30 -19.87
C ASP A 127 -19.45 -6.57 -20.00
N ARG A 128 -19.12 -7.24 -18.89
CA ARG A 128 -18.44 -8.54 -18.97
C ARG A 128 -19.43 -9.68 -19.17
N PRO A 129 -19.45 -10.35 -20.34
CA PRO A 129 -20.04 -11.68 -20.41
C PRO A 129 -19.27 -12.58 -19.44
N ILE A 130 -19.99 -13.23 -18.54
CA ILE A 130 -19.47 -14.29 -17.69
C ILE A 130 -18.88 -15.35 -18.63
N LYS A 131 -17.55 -15.52 -18.59
CA LYS A 131 -16.86 -16.62 -19.27
C LYS A 131 -16.80 -17.84 -18.37
#